data_AF-A0A705R931-F1
#
_entry.id   AF-A0A705R931-F1
#
_cell.length_a   1.000
_cell.length_b   1.000
_cell.length_c   1.000
_cell.angle_alpha   90.00
_cell.angle_beta   90.00
_cell.angle_gamma   90.00
#
_symmetry.space_group_name_H-M   'P 1'
#
loop_
_entity.id
_entity.type
_entity.pdbx_description
1 polymer ?
#
loop_
_entity_poly.entity_id
_entity_poly.type
_entity_poly.pdbx_seq_one_letter_code
_entity_poly.pdbx_strand_id
1 'polypeptide(L)'
;MKRLALILICLLLQACSATTKGLGDSLWDSLFGTPGVQLTDDDIQNMPYASQYMQLNGGPQLFAVLAFSENGQQKWVTQDGATIVTQHGRLVKTLLGGDNLIDV
;
A
#
# COMPACT_ATOMS: atom_id res chain seq x y z
N MET A 1 40.01 28.07 1.96
CA MET A 1 40.26 26.62 1.83
C MET A 1 40.01 25.84 3.13
N LYS A 2 40.73 26.06 4.24
CA LYS A 2 40.54 25.31 5.52
C LYS A 2 39.11 25.33 6.11
N ARG A 3 38.42 26.49 6.07
CA ARG A 3 37.03 26.61 6.58
C ARG A 3 36.01 25.89 5.69
N LEU A 4 36.29 25.80 4.39
CA LEU A 4 35.42 25.16 3.40
C LEU A 4 35.50 23.63 3.52
N ALA A 5 36.71 23.11 3.79
CA ALA A 5 36.91 21.71 4.13
C ALA A 5 36.16 21.31 5.42
N LEU A 6 36.16 22.17 6.45
CA LEU A 6 35.44 21.92 7.70
C LEU A 6 33.91 21.85 7.49
N ILE A 7 33.35 22.76 6.68
CA ILE A 7 31.91 22.75 6.34
C ILE A 7 31.55 21.49 5.55
N LEU A 8 32.39 21.09 4.59
CA LEU A 8 32.16 19.88 3.80
C LEU A 8 32.20 18.60 4.65
N ILE A 9 33.13 18.53 5.60
CA ILE A 9 33.25 17.42 6.56
C ILE A 9 32.03 17.38 7.49
N CYS A 10 31.56 18.54 7.98
CA CYS A 10 30.33 18.62 8.77
C CYS A 10 29.08 18.19 7.96
N LEU A 11 29.03 18.50 6.66
CA LEU A 11 27.94 18.07 5.78
C LEU A 11 27.93 16.55 5.56
N LEU A 12 29.10 15.95 5.35
CA LEU A 12 29.26 14.52 5.12
C LEU A 12 28.90 13.67 6.36
N LEU A 13 29.08 14.23 7.57
CA LEU A 13 28.68 13.58 8.82
C LEU A 13 27.16 13.53 9.05
N GLN A 14 26.36 14.29 8.30
CA GLN A 14 24.88 14.31 8.43
C GLN A 14 24.19 13.14 7.69
N ALA A 15 24.93 12.38 6.87
CA ALA A 15 24.37 11.30 6.03
C ALA A 15 24.03 10.01 6.81
N CYS A 16 24.39 9.90 8.09
CA CYS A 16 24.14 8.71 8.91
C CYS A 16 22.76 8.70 9.58
N SER A 17 21.87 9.64 9.27
CA SER A 17 20.51 9.63 9.83
C SER A 17 19.62 8.65 9.08
N ALA A 18 18.94 7.76 9.80
CA ALA A 18 17.91 6.84 9.26
C ALA A 18 16.80 7.57 8.48
N THR A 19 16.64 8.88 8.69
CA THR A 19 15.70 9.75 7.98
C THR A 19 15.97 9.89 6.48
N THR A 20 17.20 9.69 6.01
CA THR A 20 17.55 9.87 4.58
C THR A 20 16.93 8.82 3.67
N LYS A 21 16.76 7.59 4.16
CA LYS A 21 16.06 6.53 3.41
C LYS A 21 14.57 6.85 3.25
N GLY A 22 13.88 7.15 4.35
CA GLY A 22 12.45 7.48 4.31
C GLY A 22 12.14 8.74 3.50
N LEU A 23 13.03 9.74 3.49
CA LEU A 23 12.89 10.92 2.62
C LEU A 23 13.07 10.57 1.13
N GLY A 24 14.03 9.70 0.81
CA GLY A 24 14.27 9.22 -0.54
C GLY A 24 13.09 8.40 -1.08
N ASP A 25 12.58 7.48 -0.27
CA ASP A 25 11.39 6.66 -0.59
C ASP A 25 10.17 7.56 -0.80
N SER A 26 9.92 8.51 0.10
CA SER A 26 8.79 9.46 -0.04
C SER A 26 8.90 10.34 -1.30
N LEU A 27 10.12 10.76 -1.66
CA LEU A 27 10.35 11.53 -2.89
C LEU A 27 10.10 10.66 -4.13
N TRP A 28 10.57 9.41 -4.11
CA TRP A 28 10.32 8.44 -5.16
C TRP A 28 8.82 8.15 -5.31
N ASP A 29 8.12 7.87 -4.21
CA ASP A 29 6.68 7.64 -4.18
C ASP A 29 5.90 8.86 -4.70
N SER A 30 6.33 10.08 -4.38
CA SER A 30 5.70 11.30 -4.89
C SER A 30 5.89 11.49 -6.40
N LEU A 31 7.00 11.01 -6.97
CA LEU A 31 7.31 11.18 -8.39
C LEU A 31 6.79 10.02 -9.25
N PHE A 32 6.76 8.81 -8.71
CA PHE A 32 6.47 7.58 -9.46
C PHE A 32 5.28 6.78 -8.93
N GLY A 33 4.66 7.22 -7.84
CA GLY A 33 3.55 6.54 -7.18
C GLY A 33 4.01 5.46 -6.21
N THR A 34 3.14 5.08 -5.28
CA THR A 34 3.41 3.98 -4.35
C THR A 34 3.43 2.64 -5.10
N PRO A 35 4.47 1.81 -4.92
CA PRO A 35 4.52 0.50 -5.55
C PRO A 35 3.38 -0.40 -5.02
N GLY A 36 2.80 -1.21 -5.90
CA GLY A 36 1.82 -2.22 -5.50
C GLY A 36 2.43 -3.27 -4.57
N VAL A 37 1.59 -3.86 -3.71
CA VAL A 37 2.02 -4.95 -2.83
C VAL A 37 2.12 -6.23 -3.63
N GLN A 38 3.25 -6.91 -3.52
CA GLN A 38 3.44 -8.25 -4.09
C GLN A 38 4.08 -9.14 -3.04
N LEU A 39 3.29 -10.08 -2.52
CA LEU A 39 3.72 -11.12 -1.61
C LEU A 39 4.39 -12.27 -2.38
N THR A 40 5.26 -13.00 -1.69
CA THR A 40 5.87 -14.20 -2.25
C THR A 40 4.84 -15.32 -2.36
N ASP A 41 5.10 -16.28 -3.25
CA ASP A 41 4.21 -17.45 -3.40
C ASP A 41 4.09 -18.24 -2.10
N ASP A 42 5.18 -18.33 -1.32
CA ASP A 42 5.18 -18.98 -0.01
C ASP A 42 4.29 -18.25 0.99
N ASP A 43 4.33 -16.91 1.03
CA ASP A 43 3.47 -16.12 1.91
C ASP A 43 1.99 -16.29 1.55
N ILE A 44 1.66 -16.34 0.26
CA ILE A 44 0.29 -16.56 -0.22
C ILE A 44 -0.20 -17.96 0.13
N GLN A 45 0.64 -18.99 -0.06
CA GLN A 45 0.27 -20.38 0.21
C GLN A 45 0.07 -20.66 1.70
N ASN A 46 0.84 -20.00 2.57
CA ASN A 46 0.74 -20.16 4.02
C ASN A 46 -0.31 -19.25 4.67
N MET A 47 -1.03 -18.46 3.87
CA MET A 47 -2.06 -17.53 4.36
C MET A 47 -3.27 -18.29 4.92
N PRO A 48 -3.65 -18.10 6.20
CA PRO A 48 -4.76 -18.83 6.81
C PRO A 48 -6.15 -18.35 6.35
N TYR A 49 -6.21 -17.20 5.67
CA TYR A 49 -7.44 -16.57 5.21
C TYR A 49 -7.46 -16.49 3.69
N ALA A 50 -8.65 -16.51 3.11
CA ALA A 50 -8.80 -16.24 1.68
C ALA A 50 -8.33 -14.82 1.38
N SER A 51 -7.45 -14.68 0.38
CA SER A 51 -6.87 -13.41 -0.02
C SER A 51 -6.94 -13.22 -1.53
N GLN A 52 -6.95 -11.98 -1.97
CA GLN A 52 -7.05 -11.64 -3.39
C GLN A 52 -6.29 -10.35 -3.69
N TYR A 53 -5.64 -10.34 -4.86
CA TYR A 53 -5.12 -9.11 -5.44
C TYR A 53 -6.21 -8.34 -6.17
N MET A 54 -6.27 -7.03 -5.92
CA MET A 54 -7.26 -6.13 -6.51
C MET A 54 -6.57 -4.88 -7.05
N GLN A 55 -7.08 -4.32 -8.13
CA GLN A 55 -6.62 -3.05 -8.67
C GLN A 55 -7.83 -2.14 -8.86
N LEU A 56 -7.75 -0.92 -8.32
CA LEU A 56 -8.80 0.07 -8.40
C LEU A 56 -8.36 1.21 -9.31
N ASN A 57 -9.16 1.56 -10.32
CA ASN A 57 -8.92 2.68 -11.22
C ASN A 57 -7.51 2.71 -11.87
N GLY A 58 -6.92 1.54 -12.14
CA GLY A 58 -5.55 1.44 -12.68
C GLY A 58 -4.44 1.86 -11.70
N GLY A 59 -4.77 2.01 -10.41
CA GLY A 59 -3.84 2.33 -9.35
C GLY A 59 -2.92 1.16 -8.97
N PRO A 60 -2.21 1.26 -7.83
CA PRO A 60 -1.34 0.19 -7.37
C PRO A 60 -2.13 -1.09 -7.08
N GLN A 61 -1.47 -2.24 -7.24
CA GLN A 61 -2.02 -3.54 -6.87
C GLN A 61 -2.15 -3.61 -5.35
N LEU A 62 -3.37 -3.87 -4.89
CA LEU A 62 -3.75 -4.01 -3.50
C LEU A 62 -3.84 -5.48 -3.14
N PHE A 63 -3.40 -5.83 -1.94
CA PHE A 63 -3.62 -7.15 -1.36
C PHE A 63 -4.75 -7.07 -0.32
N ALA A 64 -5.87 -7.72 -0.62
CA ALA A 64 -7.06 -7.71 0.23
C ALA A 64 -7.31 -9.10 0.82
N VAL A 65 -7.71 -9.14 2.08
CA VAL A 65 -8.01 -10.38 2.81
C VAL A 65 -9.50 -10.42 3.12
N LEU A 66 -10.12 -11.61 2.99
CA LEU A 66 -11.52 -11.82 3.30
C LEU A 66 -11.74 -11.72 4.81
N ALA A 67 -12.36 -10.63 5.25
CA ALA A 67 -12.68 -10.42 6.66
C ALA A 67 -13.97 -11.15 7.05
N PHE A 68 -15.03 -11.02 6.24
CA PHE A 68 -16.34 -11.60 6.54
C PHE A 68 -17.06 -12.04 5.27
N SER A 69 -17.90 -13.07 5.40
CA SER A 69 -18.85 -13.49 4.38
C SER A 69 -20.24 -13.59 5.00
N GLU A 70 -21.12 -12.64 4.67
CA GLU A 70 -22.44 -12.49 5.28
C GLU A 70 -23.49 -12.22 4.20
N ASN A 71 -24.66 -12.86 4.28
CA ASN A 71 -25.77 -12.63 3.34
C ASN A 71 -25.38 -12.77 1.85
N GLY A 72 -24.43 -13.66 1.54
CA GLY A 72 -23.90 -13.84 0.18
C GLY A 72 -22.89 -12.78 -0.27
N GLN A 73 -22.57 -11.80 0.58
CA GLN A 73 -21.59 -10.75 0.32
C GLN A 73 -20.26 -11.08 0.99
N GLN A 74 -19.17 -10.96 0.24
CA GLN A 74 -17.79 -11.10 0.71
C GLN A 74 -17.23 -9.70 0.98
N LYS A 75 -16.77 -9.47 2.21
CA LYS A 75 -16.16 -8.20 2.65
C LYS A 75 -14.65 -8.41 2.73
N TRP A 76 -13.93 -7.80 1.80
CA TRP A 76 -12.49 -7.83 1.69
C TRP A 76 -11.91 -6.56 2.32
N VAL A 77 -10.85 -6.71 3.09
CA VAL A 77 -10.20 -5.60 3.81
C VAL A 77 -8.73 -5.53 3.44
N THR A 78 -8.24 -4.33 3.16
CA THR A 78 -6.83 -4.02 2.88
C THR A 78 -6.11 -3.52 4.12
N GLN A 79 -4.78 -3.44 4.08
CA GLN A 79 -3.95 -3.03 5.22
C GLN A 79 -4.26 -1.60 5.73
N ASP A 80 -4.63 -0.69 4.83
CA ASP A 80 -5.03 0.69 5.12
C ASP A 80 -6.50 0.80 5.61
N GLY A 81 -7.19 -0.32 5.78
CA GLY A 81 -8.56 -0.37 6.28
C GLY A 81 -9.64 -0.15 5.23
N ALA A 82 -9.27 -0.05 3.95
CA ALA A 82 -10.24 0.02 2.88
C ALA A 82 -11.06 -1.29 2.80
N THR A 83 -12.37 -1.18 2.62
CA THR A 83 -13.28 -2.33 2.55
C THR A 83 -13.94 -2.41 1.19
N ILE A 84 -13.85 -3.58 0.56
CA ILE A 84 -14.41 -3.86 -0.76
C ILE A 84 -15.44 -4.96 -0.58
N VAL A 85 -16.67 -4.75 -1.04
CA VAL A 85 -17.75 -5.71 -0.90
C VAL A 85 -18.12 -6.27 -2.25
N THR A 86 -18.00 -7.59 -2.39
CA THR A 86 -18.39 -8.31 -3.59
C THR A 86 -19.55 -9.25 -3.31
N GLN A 87 -20.40 -9.48 -4.31
CA GLN A 87 -21.44 -10.50 -4.28
C GLN A 87 -21.35 -11.31 -5.57
N HIS A 88 -21.09 -12.61 -5.45
CA HIS A 88 -20.87 -13.50 -6.60
C HIS A 88 -19.81 -12.96 -7.59
N GLY A 89 -18.75 -12.33 -7.07
CA GLY A 89 -17.68 -11.72 -7.87
C GLY A 89 -18.00 -10.36 -8.48
N ARG A 90 -19.24 -9.85 -8.35
CA ARG A 90 -19.59 -8.48 -8.72
C ARG A 90 -19.28 -7.53 -7.57
N LEU A 91 -18.67 -6.40 -7.87
CA LEU A 91 -18.51 -5.31 -6.91
C LEU A 91 -19.87 -4.66 -6.63
N VAL A 92 -20.30 -4.62 -5.37
CA VAL A 92 -21.60 -4.04 -4.96
C VAL A 92 -21.43 -2.82 -4.07
N LYS A 93 -20.33 -2.72 -3.31
CA LYS A 93 -20.07 -1.60 -2.42
C LYS A 93 -18.58 -1.43 -2.14
N THR A 94 -18.15 -0.21 -1.90
CA THR A 94 -16.79 0.09 -1.43
C THR A 94 -16.81 1.09 -0.28
N LEU A 95 -15.80 1.00 0.58
CA LEU A 95 -15.47 1.96 1.61
C LEU A 95 -13.96 2.24 1.53
N LEU A 96 -13.62 3.27 0.77
CA LEU A 96 -12.28 3.75 0.46
C LEU A 96 -12.15 5.19 0.98
N GLY A 97 -10.92 5.70 1.08
CA GLY A 97 -10.67 7.10 1.42
C GLY A 97 -11.12 8.12 0.33
N GLY A 98 -11.45 7.66 -0.87
CA GLY A 98 -11.88 8.49 -2.00
C GLY A 98 -13.32 8.19 -2.45
N ASP A 99 -13.52 8.11 -3.77
CA ASP A 99 -14.83 7.80 -4.35
C ASP A 99 -15.29 6.38 -3.99
N ASN A 100 -16.59 6.27 -3.70
CA ASN A 100 -17.18 5.03 -3.22
C ASN A 100 -18.41 4.62 -4.02
N LEU A 101 -18.49 3.33 -4.31
CA LEU A 101 -19.73 2.70 -4.74
C LEU A 101 -20.61 2.45 -3.51
N ILE A 102 -21.76 3.12 -3.44
CA ILE A 102 -22.66 3.03 -2.30
C ILE A 102 -23.62 1.84 -2.42
N ASP A 103 -24.17 1.63 -3.62
CA ASP A 103 -25.12 0.57 -3.95
C ASP A 103 -25.22 0.35 -5.47
N VAL A 104 -25.74 -0.82 -5.90
CA VAL A 104 -25.96 -1.21 -7.32
C VAL A 104 -27.35 -1.77 -7.53
#